data_AF-A0A6C0DIK4-F1
#
_entry.id   AF-A0A6C0DIK4-F1
#
_cell.length_a   1.000
_cell.length_b   1.000
_cell.length_c   1.000
_cell.angle_alpha   90.00
_cell.angle_beta   90.00
_cell.angle_gamma   90.00
#
_symmetry.space_group_name_H-M   'P 1'
#
loop_
_entity.id
_entity.type
_entity.pdbx_description
1 polymer ?
#
loop_
_entity_poly.entity_id
_entity_poly.type
_entity_poly.pdbx_seq_one_letter_code
_entity_poly.pdbx_strand_id
1 'polypeptide(L)' 'MELYVFTVDGAEWEDLVIYLSLEEAIAKSKKHPKVRLDIYDKTADGYRPTYRYYLNGELVDGS' A
#
# COMPACT_ATOMS: atom_id res chain seq x y z
N MET A 1 -1.59 -12.02 6.75
CA MET A 1 -2.48 -10.84 6.78
C MET A 1 -1.71 -9.72 6.15
N GLU A 2 -2.26 -9.10 5.12
CA GLU A 2 -1.62 -7.99 4.42
C GLU A 2 -2.12 -6.66 4.98
N LEU A 3 -1.27 -5.65 4.89
CA LEU A 3 -1.54 -4.27 5.26
C LEU A 3 -1.09 -3.38 4.11
N TYR A 4 -1.91 -2.39 3.78
CA TYR A 4 -1.76 -1.58 2.59
C TYR A 4 -1.49 -0.13 3.01
N VAL A 5 -0.33 0.40 2.64
CA VAL A 5 0.10 1.73 3.07
C VAL A 5 0.04 2.67 1.87
N PHE A 6 -0.76 3.73 2.00
CA PHE A 6 -0.88 4.78 0.99
C PHE A 6 -0.01 5.97 1.40
N THR A 7 1.07 6.18 0.65
CA THR A 7 2.09 7.20 0.94
C THR A 7 2.14 8.20 -0.20
N VAL A 8 1.85 9.47 0.07
CA VAL A 8 2.01 10.55 -0.92
C VAL A 8 3.41 11.15 -0.86
N ASP A 9 3.91 11.66 -1.99
CA ASP A 9 5.21 12.33 -2.02
C ASP A 9 5.24 13.51 -1.04
N GLY A 10 6.24 13.52 -0.16
CA GLY A 10 6.38 14.54 0.89
C GLY A 10 5.52 14.30 2.14
N ALA A 11 4.86 13.14 2.28
CA ALA A 11 4.14 12.76 3.49
C ALA A 11 5.10 12.58 4.68
N GLU A 12 4.68 13.06 5.85
CA GLU A 12 5.27 12.63 7.13
C GLU A 12 4.64 11.30 7.59
N TRP A 13 5.20 10.69 8.63
CA TRP A 13 4.72 9.39 9.11
C TRP A 13 3.28 9.45 9.61
N GLU A 14 2.89 10.60 10.16
CA GLU A 14 1.57 10.90 10.70
C GLU A 14 0.51 11.04 9.60
N ASP A 15 0.92 11.29 8.36
CA ASP A 15 0.03 11.47 7.21
C ASP A 15 -0.28 10.14 6.48
N LEU A 16 0.34 9.04 6.91
CA LEU A 16 0.18 7.74 6.26
C LEU A 16 -1.23 7.19 6.47
N VAL A 17 -1.86 6.79 5.37
CA VAL A 17 -3.18 6.13 5.42
C VAL A 17 -2.99 4.63 5.28
N ILE A 18 -3.45 3.89 6.29
CA ILE A 18 -3.40 2.44 6.33
C ILE A 18 -4.77 1.86 5.97
N TYR A 19 -4.79 0.93 5.02
CA TYR A 19 -5.95 0.11 4.72
C TYR A 19 -5.71 -1.33 5.18
N LEU A 20 -6.76 -1.94 5.75
CA LEU A 20 -6.78 -3.35 6.13
C LEU A 20 -7.55 -4.22 5.13
N SER A 21 -8.40 -3.59 4.31
CA SER A 21 -9.13 -4.24 3.21
C SER A 21 -8.40 -4.03 1.89
N LEU A 22 -8.20 -5.12 1.15
CA LEU A 22 -7.68 -5.06 -0.21
C LEU A 22 -8.60 -4.24 -1.13
N GLU A 23 -9.91 -4.37 -0.96
CA GLU A 23 -10.89 -3.68 -1.80
C GLU A 23 -10.78 -2.16 -1.65
N GLU A 24 -10.71 -1.67 -0.40
CA GLU A 24 -10.57 -0.25 -0.10
C GLU A 24 -9.24 0.30 -0.59
N ALA A 25 -8.17 -0.47 -0.39
CA ALA A 25 -6.84 -0.15 -0.89
C ALA A 25 -6.80 0.00 -2.42
N ILE A 26 -7.35 -0.97 -3.17
CA ILE A 26 -7.43 -0.91 -4.64
C ILE A 26 -8.30 0.27 -5.07
N ALA A 27 -9.45 0.48 -4.43
CA ALA A 27 -10.33 1.60 -4.75
C ALA A 27 -9.61 2.95 -4.54
N LYS A 28 -8.78 3.07 -3.50
CA LYS A 28 -7.94 4.25 -3.26
C LYS A 28 -6.85 4.41 -4.32
N SER A 29 -6.15 3.33 -4.67
CA SER A 29 -5.10 3.34 -5.71
C SER A 29 -5.66 3.83 -7.06
N LYS A 30 -6.85 3.39 -7.46
CA LYS A 30 -7.53 3.87 -8.69
C LYS A 30 -7.89 5.36 -8.64
N LYS A 31 -8.26 5.89 -7.47
CA LYS A 31 -8.53 7.33 -7.28
C LYS A 31 -7.27 8.19 -7.36
N HIS A 32 -6.10 7.60 -7.09
CA HIS A 32 -4.81 8.29 -7.06
C HIS A 32 -3.80 7.55 -7.95
N PRO A 33 -3.94 7.60 -9.28
CA PRO A 33 -3.25 6.71 -10.22
C PRO A 33 -1.72 6.88 -10.28
N LYS A 34 -1.19 7.95 -9.69
CA LYS A 34 0.25 8.25 -9.64
C LYS A 34 0.88 7.93 -8.28
N VAL A 35 0.08 7.51 -7.30
CA VAL A 35 0.54 7.23 -5.93
C VAL A 35 0.66 5.73 -5.77
N ARG A 36 1.78 5.30 -5.19
CA ARG A 36 2.00 3.89 -4.84
C ARG A 36 1.25 3.56 -3.57
N LEU A 37 0.68 2.37 -3.55
CA LEU A 37 0.11 1.76 -2.37
C LEU A 37 0.91 0.49 -2.06
N ASP A 38 1.75 0.57 -1.05
CA ASP A 38 2.72 -0.48 -0.70
C ASP A 38 2.06 -1.59 0.10
N ILE A 39 2.47 -2.83 -0.15
CA ILE A 39 1.93 -4.02 0.51
C ILE A 39 2.94 -4.53 1.54
N TYR A 40 2.46 -4.75 2.76
CA TYR A 40 3.21 -5.28 3.88
C TYR A 40 2.59 -6.57 4.39
N ASP A 41 3.43 -7.55 4.73
CA ASP A 41 3.00 -8.79 5.35
C ASP A 41 3.13 -8.71 6.86
N LYS A 42 2.09 -9.14 7.58
CA LYS A 42 2.16 -9.36 9.02
C LYS A 42 3.09 -10.53 9.33
N THR A 43 4.02 -10.28 10.23
CA THR A 43 4.98 -11.24 10.78
C THR A 43 4.74 -11.41 12.29
N ALA A 44 5.52 -12.27 12.95
CA ALA A 44 5.45 -12.43 14.40
C ALA A 44 5.79 -11.13 15.15
N ASP A 45 6.75 -10.37 14.64
CA ASP A 45 7.33 -9.19 15.32
C ASP A 45 6.81 -7.85 14.78
N GLY A 46 5.87 -7.85 13.84
CA GLY A 46 5.35 -6.62 13.24
C GLY A 46 5.00 -6.82 11.76
N TYR A 47 5.43 -5.88 10.91
CA TYR A 47 5.14 -5.88 9.48
C TYR A 47 6.41 -5.81 8.65
N ARG A 48 6.47 -6.56 7.56
CA ARG A 48 7.61 -6.59 6.65
C ARG A 48 7.18 -6.10 5.26
N PRO A 49 7.95 -5.22 4.60
CA PRO A 49 7.66 -4.81 3.24
C PRO A 49 7.75 -6.01 2.29
N THR A 50 6.80 -6.09 1.38
CA THR A 50 6.81 -7.13 0.32
C THR A 50 7.47 -6.64 -0.96
N TYR A 51 7.73 -5.32 -1.07
CA TYR A 51 8.16 -4.61 -2.27
C TYR A 51 7.20 -4.72 -3.47
N ARG A 52 6.05 -5.37 -3.28
CA ARG A 52 4.90 -5.32 -4.17
C ARG A 52 4.07 -4.09 -3.82
N TYR A 53 3.47 -3.49 -4.83
CA TYR A 53 2.61 -2.32 -4.64
C TYR A 53 1.50 -2.28 -5.68
N TYR A 54 0.40 -1.59 -5.35
CA TYR A 54 -0.62 -1.21 -6.33
C TYR A 54 -0.34 0.18 -6.88
N LEU A 55 -0.41 0.32 -8.21
CA LEU A 55 -0.34 1.61 -8.91
C LEU A 55 -1.49 1.68 -9.89
N ASN A 56 -2.35 2.69 -9.75
CA ASN A 56 -3.58 2.80 -10.56
C ASN A 56 -4.47 1.53 -10.49
N GLY A 57 -4.48 0.85 -9.34
CA GLY A 57 -5.23 -0.40 -9.16
C GLY A 57 -4.60 -1.64 -9.78
N GLU A 58 -3.47 -1.53 -10.48
CA GLU A 58 -2.71 -2.65 -11.03
C GLU A 58 -1.63 -3.09 -10.02
N LEU A 59 -1.48 -4.40 -9.83
CA LEU A 59 -0.42 -4.96 -9.00
C LEU A 59 0.90 -4.91 -9.78
N VAL A 60 1.92 -4.32 -9.17
CA VAL A 60 3.29 -4.38 -9.67
C VAL A 60 4.10 -5.28 -8.74
N ASP A 61 4.62 -6.36 -9.31
CA ASP A 61 5.61 -7.23 -8.70
C ASP A 61 6.83 -7.35 -9.63
N GLY A 62 8.02 -7.49 -9.05
CA GLY A 62 9.28 -7.53 -9.79
C GLY A 62 9.60 -8.90 -10.40
N SER A 63 8.58 -9.59 -10.93
CA SER A 63 8.71 -10.90 -11.59
C SER A 63 9.42 -10.81 -12.95
#